data_AF-G5DYV3-F1
#
_entry.id   AF-G5DYV3-F1
#
_cell.length_a   1.000
_cell.length_b   1.000
_cell.length_c   1.000
_cell.angle_alpha   90.00
_cell.angle_beta   90.00
_cell.angle_gamma   90.00
#
_symmetry.space_group_name_H-M   'P 1'
#
loop_
_entity.id
_entity.type
_entity.pdbx_description
1 polymer ?
#
loop_
_entity_poly.entity_id
_entity_poly.type
_entity_poly.pdbx_seq_one_letter_code
_entity_poly.pdbx_strand_id
1 'polypeptide(L)'
;MRPMRIFLNDDRHVMAKHSVVYPTQEELEAVQNMVSHTERALKAVSDWIDQQEKDCSGEQEHPEPEETEATEDVKEGETKENPTRTLRGVMRVGLVAKGLLLKGDLDLELVLLCRDKPTISLLKRVAENLILQFETVSEDKYEVIQNIREAAIVIKNTKEPTLTLNIRLTSPLVREEVEKQNAGETLTVSDPPDVLDRHKCLAALASLRHAKWFQARANGLKSCVIVIRVLRDLCTRVPTWEPLRGWPLELLCEKAIGTANRPMGAGEALRRVLECLSSGILMPDGPGLYDPCEKEASDALEHLEKQQREDITQSAQHALRLAAFGQLHKVLGMDPLPTKVTKKNKPETPQIDYTVQIPPSTTYVMPALKRPIKNPVMELNEKRRGLKYELISETGGSHDKRFVMEVEVDNVKFQGSGSNKKVAKAYAALAALEKLFPDYTTYNQNQYSNYGPPQKQKGGYNQGAQGGSGGGSYNYSNSYTGNYNQGPPGQNYSGPPSNFQPPQGGTGGYGRNTDHNMSYRYR
;
A
#
# COMPACT_ATOMS: atom_id res chain seq x y z
N MET A 1 -1.73 21.66 21.17
CA MET A 1 -0.77 20.70 20.58
C MET A 1 -0.16 19.86 21.72
N ARG A 2 -0.40 18.55 21.75
CA ARG A 2 0.26 17.66 22.73
C ARG A 2 1.73 17.49 22.35
N PRO A 3 2.66 17.35 23.32
CA PRO A 3 4.08 17.26 23.02
C PRO A 3 4.41 16.00 22.21
N MET A 4 5.17 16.17 21.12
CA MET A 4 5.69 15.13 20.21
C MET A 4 6.34 13.92 20.91
N ARG A 5 6.72 14.03 22.19
CA ARG A 5 7.36 12.97 22.98
C ARG A 5 6.46 11.77 23.27
N ILE A 6 5.14 11.95 23.37
CA ILE A 6 4.22 10.84 23.71
C ILE A 6 4.15 9.83 22.54
N PHE A 7 4.08 10.34 21.31
CA PHE A 7 3.95 9.49 20.11
C PHE A 7 5.24 8.74 19.77
N LEU A 8 6.41 9.25 20.15
CA LEU A 8 7.68 8.53 19.97
C LEU A 8 7.73 7.22 20.75
N ASN A 9 7.09 7.16 21.92
CA ASN A 9 7.02 5.92 22.69
C ASN A 9 6.03 4.94 22.06
N ASP A 10 4.89 5.43 21.58
CA ASP A 10 3.89 4.60 20.89
C ASP A 10 4.45 4.01 19.59
N ASP A 11 5.16 4.81 18.78
CA ASP A 11 5.84 4.35 17.56
C ASP A 11 6.78 3.17 17.86
N ARG A 12 7.57 3.24 18.94
CA ARG A 12 8.47 2.14 19.34
C ARG A 12 7.71 0.86 19.66
N HIS A 13 6.61 0.95 20.40
CA HIS A 13 5.82 -0.23 20.77
C HIS A 13 5.13 -0.84 19.54
N VAL A 14 4.54 -0.01 18.66
CA VAL A 14 3.90 -0.49 17.44
C VAL A 14 4.92 -1.16 16.52
N MET A 15 6.09 -0.55 16.32
CA MET A 15 7.14 -1.16 15.50
C MET A 15 7.71 -2.44 16.12
N ALA A 16 7.91 -2.48 17.44
CA ALA A 16 8.36 -3.70 18.12
C ALA A 16 7.33 -4.83 17.99
N LYS A 17 6.04 -4.53 18.19
CA LYS A 17 4.96 -5.50 17.99
C LYS A 17 4.89 -5.96 16.53
N HIS A 18 5.00 -5.03 15.57
CA HIS A 18 5.05 -5.33 14.15
C HIS A 18 6.18 -6.30 13.81
N SER A 19 7.40 -6.07 14.30
CA SER A 19 8.54 -6.97 14.09
C SER A 19 8.32 -8.36 14.68
N VAL A 20 7.59 -8.49 15.79
CA VAL A 20 7.28 -9.80 16.41
C VAL A 20 6.26 -10.60 15.60
N VAL A 21 5.28 -9.92 14.99
CA VAL A 21 4.21 -10.57 14.20
C VAL A 21 4.56 -10.69 12.72
N TYR A 22 5.61 -10.01 12.27
CA TYR A 22 6.08 -10.09 10.89
C TYR A 22 6.60 -11.50 10.59
N PRO A 23 6.29 -12.09 9.42
CA PRO A 23 6.77 -13.41 9.06
C PRO A 23 8.29 -13.50 9.07
N THR A 24 8.82 -14.68 9.39
CA THR A 24 10.27 -14.92 9.30
C THR A 24 10.71 -14.95 7.84
N GLN A 25 12.02 -14.78 7.60
CA GLN A 25 12.57 -14.88 6.25
C GLN A 25 12.32 -16.26 5.63
N GLU A 26 12.41 -17.32 6.42
CA GLU A 26 12.10 -18.70 6.01
C GLU A 26 10.63 -18.86 5.59
N GLU A 27 9.68 -18.29 6.34
CA GLU A 27 8.26 -18.29 5.98
C GLU A 27 8.02 -17.54 4.66
N LEU A 28 8.64 -16.37 4.48
CA LEU A 28 8.51 -15.58 3.24
C LEU A 28 9.11 -16.29 2.02
N GLU A 29 10.25 -16.95 2.18
CA GLU A 29 10.88 -17.75 1.12
C GLU A 29 10.01 -18.96 0.76
N ALA A 30 9.44 -19.65 1.74
CA ALA A 30 8.53 -20.76 1.49
C ALA A 30 7.27 -20.31 0.74
N VAL A 31 6.67 -19.17 1.14
CA VAL A 31 5.53 -18.57 0.44
C VAL A 31 5.90 -18.16 -0.98
N GLN A 32 7.03 -17.47 -1.18
CA GLN A 32 7.48 -17.03 -2.49
C GLN A 32 7.73 -18.21 -3.43
N ASN A 33 8.37 -19.29 -2.95
CA ASN A 33 8.62 -20.49 -3.74
C ASN A 33 7.31 -21.15 -4.15
N MET A 34 6.39 -21.39 -3.20
CA MET A 34 5.10 -22.01 -3.50
C MET A 34 4.27 -21.19 -4.50
N VAL A 35 4.19 -19.88 -4.31
CA VAL A 35 3.47 -18.98 -5.22
C VAL A 35 4.14 -18.97 -6.60
N SER A 36 5.47 -18.86 -6.68
CA SER A 36 6.20 -18.84 -7.95
C SER A 36 6.09 -20.16 -8.71
N HIS A 37 6.16 -21.31 -8.02
CA HIS A 37 5.99 -22.63 -8.63
C HIS A 37 4.58 -22.78 -9.19
N THR A 38 3.57 -22.37 -8.40
CA THR A 38 2.17 -22.41 -8.82
C THR A 38 1.89 -21.49 -10.01
N GLU A 39 2.43 -20.27 -10.02
CA GLU A 39 2.27 -19.33 -11.15
C GLU A 39 2.89 -19.87 -12.44
N ARG A 40 4.11 -20.42 -12.36
CA ARG A 40 4.79 -21.05 -13.51
C ARG A 40 4.04 -22.29 -14.01
N ALA A 41 3.59 -23.14 -13.10
CA ALA A 41 2.83 -24.34 -13.43
C ALA A 41 1.49 -23.97 -14.08
N LEU A 42 0.74 -23.01 -13.55
CA LEU A 42 -0.51 -22.53 -14.15
C LEU A 42 -0.30 -21.87 -15.51
N LYS A 43 0.82 -21.15 -15.71
CA LYS A 43 1.20 -20.63 -17.03
C LYS A 43 1.41 -21.77 -18.03
N ALA A 44 2.09 -22.85 -17.63
CA ALA A 44 2.29 -24.03 -18.46
C ALA A 44 0.98 -24.78 -18.74
N VAL A 45 0.09 -24.93 -17.74
CA VAL A 45 -1.28 -25.46 -17.94
C VAL A 45 -2.03 -24.63 -18.97
N SER A 46 -1.93 -23.30 -18.87
CA SER A 46 -2.54 -22.39 -19.83
C SER A 46 -1.98 -22.58 -21.24
N ASP A 47 -0.66 -22.75 -21.39
CA ASP A 47 -0.01 -22.97 -22.70
C ASP A 47 -0.48 -24.29 -23.33
N TRP A 48 -0.62 -25.34 -22.50
CA TRP A 48 -1.09 -26.66 -22.92
C TRP A 48 -2.57 -26.65 -23.35
N ILE A 49 -3.45 -25.96 -22.62
CA ILE A 49 -4.87 -25.85 -22.99
C ILE A 49 -5.01 -25.18 -24.35
N ASP A 50 -4.26 -24.09 -24.60
CA ASP A 50 -4.35 -23.39 -25.88
C ASP A 50 -3.81 -24.21 -27.04
N GLN A 51 -2.74 -24.98 -26.84
CA GLN A 51 -2.20 -25.88 -27.86
C GLN A 51 -3.24 -26.93 -28.25
N GLN A 52 -3.90 -27.57 -27.28
CA GLN A 52 -4.98 -28.51 -27.56
C GLN A 52 -6.16 -27.89 -28.31
N GLU A 53 -6.52 -26.65 -27.97
CA GLU A 53 -7.62 -25.96 -28.66
C GLU A 53 -7.27 -25.63 -30.11
N LYS A 54 -6.02 -25.24 -30.39
CA LYS A 54 -5.52 -25.02 -31.76
C LYS A 54 -5.47 -26.30 -32.57
N ASP A 55 -5.02 -27.40 -31.96
CA ASP A 55 -4.97 -28.71 -32.61
C ASP A 55 -6.38 -29.24 -32.93
N CYS A 56 -7.39 -28.89 -32.11
CA CYS A 56 -8.79 -29.26 -32.34
C CYS A 56 -9.53 -28.32 -33.31
N SER A 57 -9.13 -27.05 -33.43
CA SER A 57 -9.81 -26.07 -34.30
C SER A 57 -9.34 -26.08 -35.75
N GLY A 58 -8.25 -26.79 -36.08
CA GLY A 58 -7.83 -27.02 -37.46
C GLY A 58 -7.44 -25.75 -38.23
N GLU A 59 -6.99 -24.69 -37.55
CA GLU A 59 -6.42 -23.52 -38.22
C GLU A 59 -5.01 -23.87 -38.71
N GLN A 60 -4.94 -24.45 -39.93
CA GLN A 60 -3.69 -24.49 -40.69
C GLN A 60 -3.24 -23.05 -40.96
N GLU A 61 -2.04 -22.70 -40.48
CA GLU A 61 -1.37 -21.47 -40.88
C GLU A 61 -1.26 -21.44 -42.42
N HIS A 62 -2.01 -20.54 -43.06
CA HIS A 62 -1.65 -20.07 -44.39
C HIS A 62 -0.45 -19.12 -44.23
N PRO A 63 0.72 -19.43 -44.81
CA PRO A 63 1.81 -18.47 -44.83
C PRO A 63 1.47 -17.38 -45.85
N GLU A 64 1.21 -16.16 -45.38
CA GLU A 64 1.28 -14.97 -46.25
C GLU A 64 2.75 -14.70 -46.60
N PRO A 65 3.04 -14.27 -47.85
CA PRO A 65 4.39 -14.29 -48.41
C PRO A 65 5.31 -13.23 -47.78
N GLU A 66 6.58 -13.62 -47.61
CA GLU A 66 7.69 -12.75 -47.27
C GLU A 66 7.84 -11.61 -48.29
N GLU A 67 7.72 -10.36 -47.82
CA GLU A 67 8.48 -9.26 -48.39
C GLU A 67 9.59 -8.86 -47.40
N THR A 68 10.80 -9.12 -47.86
CA THR A 68 12.08 -8.70 -47.29
C THR A 68 12.20 -7.18 -47.26
N GLU A 69 12.59 -6.60 -46.12
CA GLU A 69 13.86 -5.85 -46.01
C GLU A 69 14.13 -5.40 -44.57
N ALA A 70 15.42 -5.40 -44.25
CA ALA A 70 16.00 -5.39 -42.92
C ALA A 70 15.89 -4.05 -42.18
N THR A 71 15.66 -4.11 -40.87
CA THR A 71 16.41 -3.31 -39.88
C THR A 71 16.55 -4.13 -38.59
N GLU A 72 17.79 -4.45 -38.25
CA GLU A 72 18.17 -5.04 -36.97
C GLU A 72 17.93 -3.99 -35.87
N ASP A 73 17.01 -4.27 -34.95
CA ASP A 73 17.01 -3.69 -33.62
C ASP A 73 16.40 -4.67 -32.62
N VAL A 74 17.18 -4.93 -31.57
CA VAL A 74 16.93 -5.86 -30.47
C VAL A 74 15.56 -5.61 -29.85
N LYS A 75 14.62 -6.56 -30.00
CA LYS A 75 13.36 -6.59 -29.26
C LYS A 75 13.40 -7.65 -28.16
N GLU A 76 13.54 -7.17 -26.93
CA GLU A 76 13.17 -7.91 -25.72
C GLU A 76 11.70 -8.32 -25.78
N GLY A 77 11.42 -9.54 -25.29
CA GLY A 77 10.14 -10.21 -25.43
C GLY A 77 8.98 -9.49 -24.74
N GLU A 78 8.13 -8.85 -25.53
CA GLU A 78 6.76 -8.53 -25.14
C GLU A 78 5.85 -9.67 -25.60
N THR A 79 5.44 -10.56 -24.70
CA THR A 79 4.31 -11.47 -24.93
C THR A 79 3.03 -10.64 -25.01
N LYS A 80 2.59 -10.35 -26.23
CA LYS A 80 1.23 -9.84 -26.50
C LYS A 80 0.20 -10.85 -25.98
N GLU A 81 -0.69 -10.42 -25.09
CA GLU A 81 -1.80 -11.23 -24.61
C GLU A 81 -2.73 -11.57 -25.79
N ASN A 82 -2.80 -12.85 -26.16
CA ASN A 82 -3.77 -13.31 -27.16
C ASN A 82 -5.17 -13.32 -26.55
N PRO A 83 -6.15 -12.56 -27.08
CA PRO A 83 -7.49 -12.48 -26.52
C PRO A 83 -8.32 -13.75 -26.72
N THR A 84 -7.78 -14.77 -27.38
CA THR A 84 -8.42 -16.06 -27.65
C THR A 84 -8.22 -17.08 -26.53
N ARG A 85 -7.31 -16.82 -25.60
CA ARG A 85 -6.89 -17.73 -24.52
C ARG A 85 -8.04 -18.12 -23.57
N THR A 86 -8.18 -19.42 -23.28
CA THR A 86 -9.20 -19.92 -22.33
C THR A 86 -8.90 -19.49 -20.89
N LEU A 87 -7.64 -19.58 -20.45
CA LEU A 87 -7.17 -19.03 -19.18
C LEU A 87 -6.49 -17.68 -19.43
N ARG A 88 -7.05 -16.59 -18.90
CA ARG A 88 -6.57 -15.23 -19.13
C ARG A 88 -5.33 -14.88 -18.32
N GLY A 89 -5.27 -15.34 -17.07
CA GLY A 89 -4.12 -15.08 -16.21
C GLY A 89 -4.34 -15.44 -14.76
N VAL A 90 -3.24 -15.42 -14.00
CA VAL A 90 -3.22 -15.72 -12.57
C VAL A 90 -2.95 -14.43 -11.80
N MET A 91 -3.76 -14.17 -10.79
CA MET A 91 -3.67 -12.97 -9.97
C MET A 91 -3.48 -13.33 -8.51
N ARG A 92 -2.47 -12.75 -7.86
CA ARG A 92 -2.34 -12.79 -6.41
C ARG A 92 -3.49 -11.98 -5.80
N VAL A 93 -4.15 -12.52 -4.78
CA VAL A 93 -5.16 -11.80 -3.98
C VAL A 93 -4.89 -11.99 -2.49
N GLY A 94 -5.81 -11.52 -1.63
CA GLY A 94 -5.74 -11.75 -0.19
C GLY A 94 -4.47 -11.20 0.45
N LEU A 95 -3.92 -11.94 1.42
CA LEU A 95 -2.77 -11.51 2.22
C LEU A 95 -1.49 -11.38 1.38
N VAL A 96 -1.29 -12.29 0.43
CA VAL A 96 -0.11 -12.34 -0.44
C VAL A 96 -0.03 -11.08 -1.29
N ALA A 97 -1.13 -10.72 -1.95
CA ALA A 97 -1.15 -9.54 -2.81
C ALA A 97 -1.02 -8.23 -2.05
N LYS A 98 -1.53 -8.18 -0.81
CA LYS A 98 -1.58 -6.96 0.01
C LYS A 98 -0.35 -6.81 0.91
N GLY A 99 0.54 -7.80 0.94
CA GLY A 99 1.64 -7.86 1.89
C GLY A 99 1.15 -7.86 3.33
N LEU A 100 0.13 -8.66 3.67
CA LEU A 100 -0.48 -8.69 5.01
C LEU A 100 -0.26 -10.02 5.75
N LEU A 101 0.69 -10.83 5.29
CA LEU A 101 1.08 -12.06 5.97
C LEU A 101 1.65 -11.72 7.35
N LEU A 102 1.28 -12.53 8.33
CA LEU A 102 1.80 -12.55 9.68
C LEU A 102 2.43 -13.93 9.94
N LYS A 103 3.29 -14.00 10.96
CA LYS A 103 3.89 -15.25 11.39
C LYS A 103 2.83 -16.31 11.66
N GLY A 104 3.01 -17.51 11.11
CA GLY A 104 2.07 -18.62 11.23
C GLY A 104 0.86 -18.57 10.30
N ASP A 105 0.76 -17.60 9.38
CA ASP A 105 -0.23 -17.68 8.29
C ASP A 105 0.15 -18.82 7.34
N LEU A 106 -0.75 -19.79 7.19
CA LEU A 106 -0.55 -20.94 6.30
C LEU A 106 -1.40 -20.87 5.04
N ASP A 107 -2.41 -19.99 5.01
CA ASP A 107 -3.37 -19.90 3.92
C ASP A 107 -3.01 -18.78 2.93
N LEU A 108 -2.80 -19.17 1.68
CA LEU A 108 -2.48 -18.30 0.55
C LEU A 108 -3.62 -18.34 -0.46
N GLU A 109 -3.79 -17.26 -1.24
CA GLU A 109 -4.88 -17.16 -2.21
C GLU A 109 -4.40 -16.60 -3.55
N LEU A 110 -4.79 -17.28 -4.63
CA LEU A 110 -4.68 -16.83 -6.02
C LEU A 110 -6.06 -16.88 -6.69
N VAL A 111 -6.25 -16.04 -7.70
CA VAL A 111 -7.42 -16.07 -8.58
C VAL A 111 -6.97 -16.41 -9.99
N LEU A 112 -7.54 -17.47 -10.56
CA LEU A 112 -7.36 -17.84 -11.96
C LEU A 112 -8.52 -17.27 -12.78
N LEU A 113 -8.21 -16.34 -13.69
CA LEU A 113 -9.21 -15.73 -14.57
C LEU A 113 -9.42 -16.59 -15.81
N CYS A 114 -10.66 -16.96 -16.06
CA CYS A 114 -11.11 -17.66 -17.25
C CYS A 114 -11.78 -16.67 -18.22
N ARG A 115 -11.70 -16.96 -19.52
CA ARG A 115 -12.46 -16.23 -20.55
C ARG A 115 -13.96 -16.43 -20.33
N ASP A 116 -14.39 -17.68 -20.35
CA ASP A 116 -15.77 -18.09 -20.17
C ASP A 116 -16.06 -18.42 -18.70
N LYS A 117 -17.34 -18.55 -18.33
CA LYS A 117 -17.72 -18.94 -16.96
C LYS A 117 -17.06 -20.28 -16.62
N PRO A 118 -16.31 -20.37 -15.50
CA PRO A 118 -15.58 -21.59 -15.20
C PRO A 118 -16.56 -22.74 -14.91
N THR A 119 -16.22 -23.91 -15.42
CA THR A 119 -17.02 -25.13 -15.25
C THR A 119 -16.31 -26.17 -14.39
N ILE A 120 -17.05 -27.16 -13.90
CA ILE A 120 -16.50 -28.31 -13.19
C ILE A 120 -15.51 -29.06 -14.08
N SER A 121 -15.82 -29.19 -15.37
CA SER A 121 -14.94 -29.84 -16.35
C SER A 121 -13.61 -29.09 -16.51
N LEU A 122 -13.65 -27.75 -16.59
CA LEU A 122 -12.45 -26.93 -16.65
C LEU A 122 -11.63 -27.05 -15.37
N LEU A 123 -12.27 -27.01 -14.19
CA LEU A 123 -11.59 -27.12 -12.90
C LEU A 123 -10.84 -28.45 -12.76
N LYS A 124 -11.48 -29.57 -13.15
CA LYS A 124 -10.84 -30.90 -13.18
C LYS A 124 -9.66 -30.94 -14.14
N ARG A 125 -9.86 -30.46 -15.37
CA ARG A 125 -8.81 -30.42 -16.40
C ARG A 125 -7.60 -29.61 -15.96
N VAL A 126 -7.81 -28.46 -15.32
CA VAL A 126 -6.73 -27.65 -14.75
C VAL A 126 -6.04 -28.39 -13.61
N ALA A 127 -6.78 -28.99 -12.68
CA ALA A 127 -6.19 -29.71 -11.54
C ALA A 127 -5.35 -30.92 -11.97
N GLU A 128 -5.84 -31.74 -12.91
CA GLU A 128 -5.14 -32.90 -13.43
C GLU A 128 -3.86 -32.51 -14.18
N ASN A 129 -3.92 -31.49 -15.04
CA ASN A 129 -2.74 -31.02 -15.76
C ASN A 129 -1.74 -30.35 -14.81
N LEU A 130 -2.23 -29.65 -13.78
CA LEU A 130 -1.37 -28.97 -12.81
C LEU A 130 -0.46 -29.94 -12.05
N ILE A 131 -0.94 -31.16 -11.76
CA ILE A 131 -0.11 -32.23 -11.17
C ILE A 131 1.08 -32.55 -12.09
N LEU A 132 0.83 -32.71 -13.39
CA LEU A 132 1.88 -32.98 -14.39
C LEU A 132 2.87 -31.81 -14.53
N GLN A 133 2.38 -30.57 -14.51
CA GLN A 133 3.25 -29.39 -14.61
C GLN A 133 4.08 -29.16 -13.35
N PHE A 134 3.64 -29.60 -12.17
CA PHE A 134 4.47 -29.50 -10.98
C PHE A 134 5.73 -30.36 -11.08
N GLU A 135 5.65 -31.54 -11.69
CA GLU A 135 6.80 -32.43 -11.92
C GLU A 135 7.85 -31.80 -12.87
N THR A 136 7.46 -30.87 -13.73
CA THR A 136 8.38 -30.18 -14.66
C THR A 136 8.96 -28.90 -14.07
N VAL A 137 8.22 -28.22 -13.19
CA VAL A 137 8.57 -26.89 -12.67
C VAL A 137 9.38 -26.96 -11.38
N SER A 138 9.23 -28.03 -10.59
CA SER A 138 9.86 -28.16 -9.29
C SER A 138 10.09 -29.61 -8.87
N GLU A 139 11.15 -29.83 -8.08
CA GLU A 139 11.37 -31.09 -7.36
C GLU A 139 10.52 -31.21 -6.08
N ASP A 140 9.92 -30.11 -5.62
CA ASP A 140 9.06 -30.10 -4.43
C ASP A 140 7.74 -30.83 -4.71
N LYS A 141 7.35 -31.71 -3.78
CA LYS A 141 6.09 -32.45 -3.86
C LYS A 141 4.92 -31.60 -3.33
N TYR A 142 3.90 -31.45 -4.17
CA TYR A 142 2.64 -30.77 -3.84
C TYR A 142 1.46 -31.73 -3.96
N GLU A 143 0.52 -31.62 -3.02
CA GLU A 143 -0.78 -32.29 -3.08
C GLU A 143 -1.79 -31.34 -3.72
N VAL A 144 -2.43 -31.76 -4.81
CA VAL A 144 -3.44 -30.96 -5.54
C VAL A 144 -4.82 -31.56 -5.28
N ILE A 145 -5.68 -30.79 -4.62
CA ILE A 145 -7.04 -31.20 -4.22
C ILE A 145 -8.04 -30.27 -4.89
N GLN A 146 -8.93 -30.84 -5.71
CA GLN A 146 -10.02 -30.08 -6.32
C GLN A 146 -11.21 -29.94 -5.35
N ASN A 147 -11.73 -28.73 -5.20
CA ASN A 147 -12.93 -28.45 -4.41
C ASN A 147 -14.00 -27.74 -5.25
N ILE A 148 -14.93 -28.53 -5.77
CA ILE A 148 -16.01 -28.05 -6.64
C ILE A 148 -16.94 -27.07 -5.90
N ARG A 149 -17.21 -27.30 -4.61
CA ARG A 149 -18.14 -26.49 -3.82
C ARG A 149 -17.62 -25.07 -3.56
N GLU A 150 -16.30 -24.92 -3.47
CA GLU A 150 -15.64 -23.64 -3.26
C GLU A 150 -15.16 -22.99 -4.57
N ALA A 151 -15.45 -23.61 -5.73
CA ALA A 151 -14.92 -23.19 -7.04
C ALA A 151 -13.39 -23.02 -7.02
N ALA A 152 -12.68 -23.92 -6.31
CA ALA A 152 -11.27 -23.75 -5.99
C ALA A 152 -10.45 -25.03 -6.16
N ILE A 153 -9.16 -24.85 -6.44
CA ILE A 153 -8.12 -25.88 -6.40
C ILE A 153 -7.22 -25.57 -5.22
N VAL A 154 -7.07 -26.51 -4.31
CA VAL A 154 -6.27 -26.39 -3.09
C VAL A 154 -4.95 -27.10 -3.32
N ILE A 155 -3.84 -26.38 -3.18
CA ILE A 155 -2.49 -26.94 -3.26
C ILE A 155 -1.91 -26.96 -1.85
N LYS A 156 -1.40 -28.09 -1.41
CA LYS A 156 -0.67 -28.21 -0.13
C LYS A 156 0.77 -28.61 -0.38
N ASN A 157 1.71 -27.98 0.32
CA ASN A 157 3.07 -28.47 0.35
C ASN A 157 3.20 -29.67 1.32
N THR A 158 4.29 -30.42 1.17
CA THR A 158 4.61 -31.59 2.01
C THR A 158 5.53 -31.28 3.19
N LYS A 159 6.00 -30.03 3.29
CA LYS A 159 6.87 -29.55 4.39
C LYS A 159 6.00 -29.09 5.57
N GLU A 160 6.44 -29.35 6.80
CA GLU A 160 5.77 -28.84 8.00
C GLU A 160 6.32 -27.45 8.40
N PRO A 161 5.47 -26.46 8.72
CA PRO A 161 4.00 -26.49 8.67
C PRO A 161 3.45 -26.44 7.23
N THR A 162 2.30 -27.09 7.03
CA THR A 162 1.71 -27.24 5.69
C THR A 162 1.09 -25.93 5.20
N LEU A 163 1.76 -25.27 4.27
CA LEU A 163 1.21 -24.15 3.51
C LEU A 163 0.12 -24.65 2.56
N THR A 164 -1.00 -23.95 2.58
CA THR A 164 -2.18 -24.23 1.77
C THR A 164 -2.43 -23.05 0.84
N LEU A 165 -2.37 -23.27 -0.47
CA LEU A 165 -2.64 -22.25 -1.48
C LEU A 165 -3.96 -22.56 -2.19
N ASN A 166 -4.91 -21.65 -2.09
CA ASN A 166 -6.22 -21.75 -2.71
C ASN A 166 -6.25 -20.97 -4.03
N ILE A 167 -6.40 -21.68 -5.15
CA ILE A 167 -6.64 -21.09 -6.47
C ILE A 167 -8.14 -21.05 -6.72
N ARG A 168 -8.75 -19.87 -6.70
CA ARG A 168 -10.18 -19.71 -7.03
C ARG A 168 -10.37 -19.39 -8.51
N LEU A 169 -11.23 -20.14 -9.18
CA LEU A 169 -11.55 -19.91 -10.59
C LEU A 169 -12.70 -18.92 -10.72
N THR A 170 -12.59 -17.96 -11.63
CA THR A 170 -13.68 -17.02 -11.90
C THR A 170 -13.57 -16.42 -13.31
N SER A 171 -14.62 -15.75 -13.77
CA SER A 171 -14.63 -15.02 -15.04
C SER A 171 -15.35 -13.68 -14.88
N PRO A 172 -14.88 -12.59 -15.55
CA PRO A 172 -15.58 -11.31 -15.56
C PRO A 172 -17.07 -11.41 -15.99
N LEU A 173 -17.39 -12.38 -16.85
CA LEU A 173 -18.76 -12.62 -17.35
C LEU A 173 -19.75 -12.94 -16.22
N VAL A 174 -19.28 -13.54 -15.12
CA VAL A 174 -20.12 -13.88 -13.97
C VAL A 174 -20.71 -12.62 -13.34
N ARG A 175 -19.94 -11.52 -13.28
CA ARG A 175 -20.41 -10.23 -12.77
C ARG A 175 -21.31 -9.53 -13.77
N GLU A 176 -20.93 -9.51 -15.04
CA GLU A 176 -21.73 -8.89 -16.11
C GLU A 176 -23.15 -9.47 -16.17
N GLU A 177 -23.28 -10.78 -15.94
CA GLU A 177 -24.58 -11.44 -15.86
C GLU A 177 -25.42 -10.93 -14.68
N VAL A 178 -24.81 -10.70 -13.50
CA VAL A 178 -25.54 -10.18 -12.33
C VAL A 178 -26.01 -8.76 -12.62
N GLU A 179 -25.14 -7.96 -13.24
CA GLU A 179 -25.47 -6.58 -13.59
C GLU A 179 -26.59 -6.51 -14.64
N LYS A 180 -26.58 -7.41 -15.64
CA LYS A 180 -27.66 -7.52 -16.64
C LYS A 180 -28.98 -8.01 -16.05
N GLN A 181 -28.94 -8.99 -15.16
CA GLN A 181 -30.12 -9.45 -14.42
C GLN A 181 -30.70 -8.32 -13.56
N ASN A 182 -29.86 -7.58 -12.84
CA ASN A 182 -30.30 -6.43 -12.04
C ASN A 182 -30.83 -5.28 -12.90
N ALA A 183 -30.33 -5.12 -14.12
CA ALA A 183 -30.82 -4.13 -15.09
C ALA A 183 -32.11 -4.58 -15.81
N GLY A 184 -32.64 -5.77 -15.52
CA GLY A 184 -33.86 -6.29 -16.12
C GLY A 184 -33.70 -6.81 -17.56
N GLU A 185 -32.47 -7.03 -18.03
CA GLU A 185 -32.23 -7.66 -19.33
C GLU A 185 -32.43 -9.18 -19.25
N THR A 186 -33.25 -9.73 -20.16
CA THR A 186 -33.41 -11.17 -20.33
C THR A 186 -32.12 -11.80 -20.84
N LEU A 187 -31.53 -12.70 -20.04
CA LEU A 187 -30.37 -13.47 -20.44
C LEU A 187 -30.73 -14.50 -21.52
N THR A 188 -30.02 -14.45 -22.64
CA THR A 188 -30.20 -15.37 -23.78
C THR A 188 -29.16 -16.49 -23.81
N VAL A 189 -28.20 -16.49 -22.89
CA VAL A 189 -27.11 -17.48 -22.85
C VAL A 189 -27.57 -18.68 -22.03
N SER A 190 -27.76 -19.83 -22.68
CA SER A 190 -27.91 -21.11 -21.99
C SER A 190 -26.56 -21.47 -21.38
N ASP A 191 -26.45 -21.32 -20.06
CA ASP A 191 -25.25 -21.75 -19.35
C ASP A 191 -25.05 -23.27 -19.47
N PRO A 192 -23.79 -23.75 -19.58
CA PRO A 192 -23.49 -25.16 -19.40
C PRO A 192 -24.04 -25.67 -18.05
N PRO A 193 -24.54 -26.92 -17.98
CA PRO A 193 -25.11 -27.45 -16.74
C PRO A 193 -24.06 -27.63 -15.62
N ASP A 194 -22.77 -27.52 -15.94
CA ASP A 194 -21.64 -27.73 -15.03
C ASP A 194 -20.89 -26.44 -14.66
N VAL A 195 -21.51 -25.27 -14.79
CA VAL A 195 -20.92 -24.00 -14.31
C VAL A 195 -20.70 -24.04 -12.79
N LEU A 196 -19.57 -23.50 -12.34
CA LEU A 196 -19.23 -23.43 -10.91
C LEU A 196 -20.15 -22.48 -10.14
N ASP A 197 -20.13 -22.61 -8.82
CA ASP A 197 -20.95 -21.77 -7.94
C ASP A 197 -20.72 -20.27 -8.19
N ARG A 198 -21.80 -19.59 -8.55
CA ARG A 198 -21.78 -18.17 -8.94
C ARG A 198 -21.34 -17.27 -7.79
N HIS A 199 -21.80 -17.54 -6.57
CA HIS A 199 -21.49 -16.73 -5.40
C HIS A 199 -19.98 -16.83 -5.08
N LYS A 200 -19.39 -18.02 -5.17
CA LYS A 200 -17.95 -18.22 -4.98
C LYS A 200 -17.12 -17.51 -6.06
N CYS A 201 -17.56 -17.56 -7.32
CA CYS A 201 -16.91 -16.85 -8.42
C CYS A 201 -16.96 -15.33 -8.24
N LEU A 202 -18.10 -14.78 -7.79
CA LEU A 202 -18.25 -13.35 -7.48
C LEU A 202 -17.35 -12.94 -6.30
N ALA A 203 -17.27 -13.75 -5.25
CA ALA A 203 -16.38 -13.50 -4.12
C ALA A 203 -14.90 -13.46 -4.55
N ALA A 204 -14.49 -14.32 -5.49
CA ALA A 204 -13.14 -14.27 -6.06
C ALA A 204 -12.87 -12.97 -6.85
N LEU A 205 -13.86 -12.48 -7.61
CA LEU A 205 -13.77 -11.18 -8.29
C LEU A 205 -13.73 -10.00 -7.31
N ALA A 206 -14.50 -10.07 -6.20
CA ALA A 206 -14.44 -9.08 -5.14
C ALA A 206 -13.04 -9.04 -4.51
N SER A 207 -12.46 -10.19 -4.15
CA SER A 207 -11.08 -10.29 -3.66
C SER A 207 -10.05 -9.70 -4.64
N LEU A 208 -10.24 -9.89 -5.95
CA LEU A 208 -9.40 -9.27 -6.97
C LEU A 208 -9.53 -7.74 -6.99
N ARG A 209 -10.75 -7.20 -6.83
CA ARG A 209 -10.97 -5.75 -6.69
C ARG A 209 -10.35 -5.21 -5.42
N HIS A 210 -10.51 -5.90 -4.29
CA HIS A 210 -9.91 -5.53 -3.01
C HIS A 210 -8.39 -5.46 -3.11
N ALA A 211 -7.74 -6.43 -3.77
CA ALA A 211 -6.30 -6.42 -3.99
C ALA A 211 -5.85 -5.21 -4.84
N LYS A 212 -6.55 -4.91 -5.94
CA LYS A 212 -6.26 -3.76 -6.80
C LYS A 212 -6.45 -2.43 -6.05
N TRP A 213 -7.56 -2.29 -5.32
CA TRP A 213 -7.83 -1.13 -4.50
C TRP A 213 -6.77 -0.95 -3.42
N PHE A 214 -6.38 -2.03 -2.74
CA PHE A 214 -5.39 -1.99 -1.67
C PHE A 214 -4.04 -1.50 -2.18
N GLN A 215 -3.60 -2.00 -3.33
CA GLN A 215 -2.37 -1.56 -3.98
C GLN A 215 -2.42 -0.08 -4.39
N ALA A 216 -3.56 0.39 -4.87
CA ALA A 216 -3.74 1.78 -5.30
C ALA A 216 -3.89 2.77 -4.13
N ARG A 217 -4.48 2.35 -3.00
CA ARG A 217 -4.95 3.26 -1.94
C ARG A 217 -4.23 3.06 -0.61
N ALA A 218 -4.08 1.82 -0.15
CA ALA A 218 -3.53 1.51 1.16
C ALA A 218 -2.00 1.35 1.15
N ASN A 219 -1.44 0.75 0.09
CA ASN A 219 -0.01 0.41 0.04
C ASN A 219 0.91 1.64 0.12
N GLY A 220 0.56 2.73 -0.59
CA GLY A 220 1.33 3.99 -0.57
C GLY A 220 1.07 4.87 0.66
N LEU A 221 0.08 4.53 1.49
CA LEU A 221 -0.31 5.35 2.65
C LEU A 221 0.62 5.05 3.82
N LYS A 222 1.38 6.07 4.25
CA LYS A 222 2.37 5.94 5.34
C LYS A 222 1.76 5.30 6.58
N SER A 223 2.44 4.26 7.08
CA SER A 223 2.05 3.47 8.27
C SER A 223 0.79 2.61 8.14
N CYS A 224 0.03 2.69 7.04
CA CYS A 224 -1.23 1.97 6.89
C CYS A 224 -1.04 0.44 6.95
N VAL A 225 -0.16 -0.11 6.11
CA VAL A 225 0.12 -1.56 6.07
C VAL A 225 0.63 -2.09 7.43
N ILE A 226 1.47 -1.31 8.12
CA ILE A 226 2.00 -1.65 9.45
C ILE A 226 0.87 -1.73 10.47
N VAL A 227 -0.02 -0.73 10.48
CA VAL A 227 -1.17 -0.68 11.40
C VAL A 227 -2.15 -1.80 11.11
N ILE A 228 -2.42 -2.12 9.84
CA ILE A 228 -3.29 -3.24 9.46
C ILE A 228 -2.72 -4.57 10.00
N ARG A 229 -1.41 -4.82 9.85
CA ARG A 229 -0.77 -6.04 10.39
C ARG A 229 -0.90 -6.13 11.91
N VAL A 230 -0.66 -5.03 12.62
CA VAL A 230 -0.76 -4.99 14.08
C VAL A 230 -2.21 -5.18 14.56
N LEU A 231 -3.17 -4.55 13.90
CA LEU A 231 -4.59 -4.73 14.22
C LEU A 231 -5.12 -6.11 13.82
N ARG A 232 -4.58 -6.72 12.77
CA ARG A 232 -4.93 -8.10 12.40
C ARG A 232 -4.46 -9.10 13.47
N ASP A 233 -3.27 -8.91 14.04
CA ASP A 233 -2.85 -9.65 15.25
C ASP A 233 -3.77 -9.37 16.45
N LEU A 234 -4.24 -8.14 16.63
CA LEU A 234 -5.19 -7.80 17.68
C LEU A 234 -6.53 -8.54 17.49
N CYS A 235 -7.08 -8.59 16.27
CA CYS A 235 -8.27 -9.36 15.93
C CYS A 235 -8.11 -10.85 16.25
N THR A 236 -6.91 -11.40 16.10
CA THR A 236 -6.62 -12.80 16.46
C THR A 236 -6.55 -13.01 17.97
N ARG A 237 -5.97 -12.06 18.73
CA ARG A 237 -5.80 -12.18 20.19
C ARG A 237 -7.05 -11.83 21.00
N VAL A 238 -7.86 -10.91 20.48
CA VAL A 238 -9.02 -10.33 21.19
C VAL A 238 -10.28 -10.67 20.40
N PRO A 239 -11.05 -11.69 20.81
CA PRO A 239 -12.22 -12.17 20.07
C PRO A 239 -13.26 -11.10 19.73
N THR A 240 -13.40 -10.07 20.57
CA THR A 240 -14.27 -8.91 20.29
C THR A 240 -13.98 -8.25 18.95
N TRP A 241 -12.73 -8.26 18.49
CA TRP A 241 -12.30 -7.59 17.25
C TRP A 241 -12.29 -8.54 16.04
N GLU A 242 -12.54 -9.83 16.26
CA GLU A 242 -12.53 -10.86 15.20
C GLU A 242 -13.45 -10.52 14.02
N PRO A 243 -14.67 -9.97 14.20
CA PRO A 243 -15.57 -9.64 13.08
C PRO A 243 -15.04 -8.60 12.10
N LEU A 244 -14.03 -7.82 12.48
CA LEU A 244 -13.38 -6.84 11.59
C LEU A 244 -12.30 -7.47 10.70
N ARG A 245 -11.85 -8.71 11.00
CA ARG A 245 -10.72 -9.33 10.33
C ARG A 245 -10.95 -9.42 8.82
N GLY A 246 -9.93 -8.98 8.05
CA GLY A 246 -9.98 -8.98 6.58
C GLY A 246 -10.38 -7.62 6.02
N TRP A 247 -11.31 -7.62 5.07
CA TRP A 247 -11.67 -6.43 4.29
C TRP A 247 -12.16 -5.22 5.12
N PRO A 248 -13.02 -5.39 6.15
CA PRO A 248 -13.48 -4.24 6.95
C PRO A 248 -12.34 -3.53 7.67
N LEU A 249 -11.39 -4.28 8.24
CA LEU A 249 -10.22 -3.73 8.90
C LEU A 249 -9.32 -2.94 7.93
N GLU A 250 -9.09 -3.48 6.72
CA GLU A 250 -8.28 -2.83 5.70
C GLU A 250 -8.88 -1.47 5.29
N LEU A 251 -10.18 -1.45 4.99
CA LEU A 251 -10.93 -0.24 4.65
C LEU A 251 -10.94 0.77 5.79
N LEU A 252 -11.20 0.32 7.02
CA LEU A 252 -11.21 1.17 8.20
C LEU A 252 -9.85 1.84 8.41
N CYS A 253 -8.75 1.10 8.29
CA CYS A 253 -7.42 1.65 8.44
C CYS A 253 -7.09 2.68 7.37
N GLU A 254 -7.38 2.39 6.09
CA GLU A 254 -7.13 3.34 5.00
C GLU A 254 -7.95 4.61 5.16
N LYS A 255 -9.25 4.52 5.46
CA LYS A 255 -10.09 5.71 5.61
C LYS A 255 -9.71 6.51 6.85
N ALA A 256 -9.48 5.84 7.98
CA ALA A 256 -9.07 6.51 9.21
C ALA A 256 -7.74 7.23 8.99
N ILE A 257 -6.71 6.56 8.47
CA ILE A 257 -5.38 7.15 8.28
C ILE A 257 -5.37 8.17 7.12
N GLY A 258 -6.05 7.86 6.02
CA GLY A 258 -6.05 8.61 4.77
C GLY A 258 -6.80 9.94 4.83
N THR A 259 -7.70 10.11 5.80
CA THR A 259 -8.37 11.39 6.09
C THR A 259 -7.52 12.34 6.93
N ALA A 260 -6.31 11.95 7.35
CA ALA A 260 -5.41 12.86 8.05
C ALA A 260 -4.74 13.83 7.08
N ASN A 261 -4.64 15.10 7.48
CA ASN A 261 -4.03 16.17 6.67
C ASN A 261 -2.49 16.10 6.59
N ARG A 262 -1.86 15.07 7.17
CA ARG A 262 -0.42 14.86 7.14
C ARG A 262 -0.05 13.39 7.28
N PRO A 263 1.13 12.97 6.81
CA PRO A 263 1.66 11.64 7.10
C PRO A 263 1.86 11.44 8.61
N MET A 264 1.51 10.25 9.11
CA MET A 264 1.58 9.89 10.53
C MET A 264 2.60 8.77 10.77
N GLY A 265 3.23 8.78 11.95
CA GLY A 265 3.99 7.63 12.46
C GLY A 265 3.05 6.46 12.80
N ALA A 266 3.61 5.28 13.07
CA ALA A 266 2.81 4.06 13.28
C ALA A 266 1.94 4.14 14.55
N GLY A 267 2.45 4.71 15.64
CA GLY A 267 1.73 4.92 16.89
C GLY A 267 0.62 5.95 16.77
N GLU A 268 0.87 7.06 16.05
CA GLU A 268 -0.17 8.06 15.76
C GLU A 268 -1.26 7.50 14.82
N ALA A 269 -0.86 6.77 13.77
CA ALA A 269 -1.78 6.15 12.82
C ALA A 269 -2.68 5.11 13.52
N LEU A 270 -2.11 4.23 14.35
CA LEU A 270 -2.89 3.29 15.15
C LEU A 270 -3.88 4.00 16.07
N ARG A 271 -3.44 5.05 16.77
CA ARG A 271 -4.31 5.85 17.64
C ARG A 271 -5.48 6.45 16.86
N ARG A 272 -5.25 6.95 15.64
CA ARG A 272 -6.31 7.50 14.80
C ARG A 272 -7.36 6.46 14.40
N VAL A 273 -6.94 5.21 14.16
CA VAL A 273 -7.90 4.10 13.95
C VAL A 273 -8.73 3.86 15.20
N LEU A 274 -8.10 3.87 16.38
CA LEU A 274 -8.83 3.75 17.66
C LEU A 274 -9.80 4.91 17.88
N GLU A 275 -9.42 6.15 17.54
CA GLU A 275 -10.30 7.33 17.59
C GLU A 275 -11.51 7.19 16.66
N CYS A 276 -11.29 6.73 15.43
CA CYS A 276 -12.35 6.48 14.45
C CYS A 276 -13.38 5.44 14.95
N LEU A 277 -12.90 4.33 15.52
CA LEU A 277 -13.78 3.32 16.13
C LEU A 277 -14.50 3.86 17.37
N SER A 278 -13.78 4.60 18.21
CA SER A 278 -14.29 5.16 19.46
C SER A 278 -15.37 6.21 19.26
N SER A 279 -15.37 6.90 18.11
CA SER A 279 -16.39 7.90 17.76
C SER A 279 -17.74 7.28 17.38
N GLY A 280 -17.84 5.95 17.36
CA GLY A 280 -19.10 5.26 17.04
C GLY A 280 -19.34 5.06 15.55
N ILE A 281 -18.29 5.04 14.71
CA ILE A 281 -18.45 4.81 13.25
C ILE A 281 -19.20 3.50 12.92
N LEU A 282 -19.07 2.49 13.78
CA LEU A 282 -19.72 1.18 13.63
C LEU A 282 -21.14 1.12 14.18
N MET A 283 -21.62 2.16 14.91
CA MET A 283 -22.93 2.12 15.55
C MET A 283 -24.06 2.06 14.51
N PRO A 284 -25.26 1.54 14.84
CA PRO A 284 -26.35 1.37 13.88
C PRO A 284 -26.83 2.67 13.21
N ASP A 285 -26.66 3.80 13.89
CA ASP A 285 -26.93 5.16 13.42
C ASP A 285 -25.66 5.89 12.91
N GLY A 286 -24.52 5.20 12.92
CA GLY A 286 -23.26 5.68 12.38
C GLY A 286 -23.24 5.69 10.84
N PRO A 287 -22.24 6.35 10.23
CA PRO A 287 -22.14 6.45 8.77
C PRO A 287 -21.74 5.12 8.09
N GLY A 288 -21.36 4.09 8.85
CA GLY A 288 -20.92 2.80 8.32
C GLY A 288 -19.60 2.88 7.55
N LEU A 289 -19.27 1.82 6.82
CA LEU A 289 -18.05 1.71 6.03
C LEU A 289 -18.36 1.36 4.58
N TYR A 290 -18.59 2.40 3.77
CA TYR A 290 -18.88 2.23 2.35
C TYR A 290 -17.76 1.49 1.61
N ASP A 291 -18.14 0.41 0.92
CA ASP A 291 -17.26 -0.42 0.09
C ASP A 291 -16.98 0.23 -1.28
N PRO A 292 -15.74 0.70 -1.54
CA PRO A 292 -15.38 1.32 -2.82
C PRO A 292 -15.23 0.32 -3.97
N CYS A 293 -15.27 -0.99 -3.71
CA CYS A 293 -15.12 -2.05 -4.71
C CYS A 293 -16.46 -2.57 -5.23
N GLU A 294 -17.57 -2.20 -4.60
CA GLU A 294 -18.92 -2.49 -5.07
C GLU A 294 -19.55 -1.32 -5.80
N LYS A 295 -20.36 -1.64 -6.80
CA LYS A 295 -21.07 -0.65 -7.64
C LYS A 295 -22.27 -0.09 -6.89
N GLU A 296 -23.03 -0.99 -6.27
CA GLU A 296 -24.14 -0.64 -5.38
C GLU A 296 -23.61 -0.19 -4.03
N ALA A 297 -24.35 0.73 -3.40
CA ALA A 297 -24.01 1.25 -2.09
C ALA A 297 -24.05 0.14 -1.03
N SER A 298 -22.88 -0.41 -0.70
CA SER A 298 -22.73 -1.56 0.18
C SER A 298 -21.92 -1.18 1.41
N ASP A 299 -22.42 -1.52 2.61
CA ASP A 299 -21.67 -1.36 3.85
C ASP A 299 -20.79 -2.60 4.07
N ALA A 300 -19.47 -2.42 4.11
CA ALA A 300 -18.52 -3.51 4.38
C ALA A 300 -18.69 -4.13 5.78
N LEU A 301 -19.51 -3.53 6.64
CA LEU A 301 -19.83 -3.99 7.98
C LEU A 301 -21.23 -4.59 8.11
N GLU A 302 -21.98 -4.77 7.01
CA GLU A 302 -23.36 -5.24 7.04
C GLU A 302 -23.56 -6.53 7.86
N HIS A 303 -22.56 -7.43 7.87
CA HIS A 303 -22.58 -8.67 8.63
C HIS A 303 -22.47 -8.50 10.16
N LEU A 304 -22.10 -7.32 10.67
CA LEU A 304 -21.95 -7.10 12.11
C LEU A 304 -23.30 -6.89 12.79
N GLU A 305 -23.55 -7.69 13.82
CA GLU A 305 -24.69 -7.54 14.71
C GLU A 305 -24.57 -6.30 15.63
N LYS A 306 -25.70 -5.82 16.16
CA LYS A 306 -25.74 -4.65 17.06
C LYS A 306 -24.83 -4.82 18.28
N GLN A 307 -24.81 -6.01 18.88
CA GLN A 307 -23.98 -6.27 20.05
C GLN A 307 -22.49 -6.27 19.69
N GLN A 308 -22.11 -6.87 18.56
CA GLN A 308 -20.72 -6.87 18.09
C GLN A 308 -20.22 -5.44 17.83
N ARG A 309 -21.07 -4.57 17.26
CA ARG A 309 -20.76 -3.16 17.03
C ARG A 309 -20.48 -2.43 18.36
N GLU A 310 -21.36 -2.59 19.34
CA GLU A 310 -21.19 -2.02 20.68
C GLU A 310 -19.89 -2.51 21.35
N ASP A 311 -19.66 -3.82 21.36
CA ASP A 311 -18.49 -4.43 22.02
C ASP A 311 -17.17 -3.94 21.40
N ILE A 312 -17.11 -3.84 20.07
CA ILE A 312 -15.93 -3.32 19.36
C ILE A 312 -15.74 -1.84 19.70
N THR A 313 -16.80 -1.03 19.65
CA THR A 313 -16.72 0.40 19.97
C THR A 313 -16.27 0.63 21.40
N GLN A 314 -16.83 -0.09 22.38
CA GLN A 314 -16.41 -0.03 23.77
C GLN A 314 -14.93 -0.43 23.94
N SER A 315 -14.53 -1.53 23.29
CA SER A 315 -13.16 -2.02 23.36
C SER A 315 -12.17 -1.00 22.78
N ALA A 316 -12.51 -0.37 21.66
CA ALA A 316 -11.72 0.70 21.05
C ALA A 316 -11.64 1.95 21.94
N GLN A 317 -12.74 2.36 22.58
CA GLN A 317 -12.76 3.48 23.53
C GLN A 317 -11.83 3.24 24.72
N HIS A 318 -11.78 2.00 25.20
CA HIS A 318 -10.85 1.61 26.26
C HIS A 318 -9.39 1.60 25.78
N ALA A 319 -9.13 0.98 24.63
CA ALA A 319 -7.80 0.95 24.01
C ALA A 319 -7.25 2.36 23.73
N LEU A 320 -8.09 3.29 23.27
CA LEU A 320 -7.74 4.68 23.03
C LEU A 320 -7.30 5.39 24.32
N ARG A 321 -8.03 5.19 25.42
CA ARG A 321 -7.65 5.75 26.73
C ARG A 321 -6.33 5.15 27.22
N LEU A 322 -6.14 3.83 27.09
CA LEU A 322 -4.85 3.19 27.43
C LEU A 322 -3.69 3.81 26.63
N ALA A 323 -3.87 3.99 25.32
CA ALA A 323 -2.88 4.67 24.47
C ALA A 323 -2.63 6.11 24.94
N ALA A 324 -3.68 6.87 25.28
CA ALA A 324 -3.57 8.23 25.77
C ALA A 324 -2.79 8.35 27.09
N PHE A 325 -2.89 7.35 27.96
CA PHE A 325 -2.18 7.30 29.24
C PHE A 325 -0.91 6.43 29.19
N GLY A 326 -0.28 6.28 28.02
CA GLY A 326 1.04 5.64 27.88
C GLY A 326 1.06 4.12 28.08
N GLN A 327 -0.10 3.48 28.03
CA GLN A 327 -0.29 2.05 28.26
C GLN A 327 -0.62 1.28 26.98
N LEU A 328 -0.16 1.77 25.83
CA LEU A 328 -0.40 1.12 24.52
C LEU A 328 0.12 -0.32 24.47
N HIS A 329 1.21 -0.64 25.19
CA HIS A 329 1.76 -2.00 25.29
C HIS A 329 0.71 -3.03 25.76
N LYS A 330 -0.23 -2.65 26.63
CA LYS A 330 -1.33 -3.52 27.07
C LYS A 330 -2.28 -3.86 25.93
N VAL A 331 -2.61 -2.89 25.08
CA VAL A 331 -3.45 -3.10 23.88
C VAL A 331 -2.75 -4.03 22.88
N LEU A 332 -1.43 -3.86 22.73
CA LEU A 332 -0.59 -4.67 21.86
C LEU A 332 -0.29 -6.07 22.42
N GLY A 333 -0.69 -6.35 23.67
CA GLY A 333 -0.42 -7.63 24.34
C GLY A 333 1.06 -7.90 24.52
N MET A 334 1.84 -6.87 24.89
CA MET A 334 3.29 -6.96 25.08
C MET A 334 3.72 -6.24 26.36
N ASP A 335 4.92 -6.57 26.83
CA ASP A 335 5.55 -5.86 27.94
C ASP A 335 5.97 -4.43 27.55
N PRO A 336 5.97 -3.49 28.52
CA PRO A 336 6.44 -2.14 28.27
C PRO A 336 7.92 -2.14 27.90
N LEU A 337 8.26 -1.44 26.82
CA LEU A 337 9.65 -1.29 26.39
C LEU A 337 10.46 -0.42 27.36
N PRO A 338 11.78 -0.67 27.51
CA PRO A 338 12.63 0.15 28.35
C PRO A 338 12.66 1.61 27.87
N THR A 339 12.51 2.53 28.84
CA THR A 339 12.47 3.99 28.63
C THR A 339 13.83 4.61 28.39
N LYS A 340 14.93 3.95 28.81
CA LYS A 340 16.30 4.45 28.59
C LYS A 340 16.80 4.04 27.20
N VAL A 341 16.76 4.98 26.27
CA VAL A 341 17.47 4.86 24.99
C VAL A 341 18.96 5.08 25.30
N THR A 342 19.76 4.01 25.41
CA THR A 342 21.22 4.18 25.36
C THR A 342 21.55 4.82 24.02
N LYS A 343 22.19 6.00 24.02
CA LYS A 343 22.71 6.65 22.81
C LYS A 343 23.80 5.76 22.20
N LYS A 344 23.41 4.73 21.45
CA LYS A 344 24.28 4.15 20.42
C LYS A 344 24.14 5.05 19.20
N ASN A 345 25.28 5.46 18.63
CA ASN A 345 25.33 6.17 17.36
C ASN A 345 24.38 5.45 16.39
N LYS A 346 23.38 6.17 15.90
CA LYS A 346 22.39 5.63 14.99
C LYS A 346 23.15 5.29 13.70
N PRO A 347 23.40 4.01 13.34
CA PRO A 347 23.68 3.75 11.94
C PRO A 347 22.47 4.27 11.18
N GLU A 348 22.67 4.90 10.02
CA GLU A 348 21.57 5.18 9.10
C GLU A 348 20.88 3.85 8.80
N THR A 349 19.84 3.52 9.57
CA THR A 349 19.00 2.36 9.26
C THR A 349 18.39 2.66 7.90
N PRO A 350 18.65 1.83 6.88
CA PRO A 350 18.02 2.01 5.59
C PRO A 350 16.51 2.10 5.80
N GLN A 351 15.86 2.98 5.05
CA GLN A 351 14.41 3.09 5.06
C GLN A 351 13.84 1.80 4.48
N ILE A 352 13.66 0.78 5.32
CA ILE A 352 13.09 -0.50 4.92
C ILE A 352 11.63 -0.24 4.52
N ASP A 353 11.32 -0.51 3.26
CA ASP A 353 9.95 -0.54 2.80
C ASP A 353 9.28 -1.80 3.34
N TYR A 354 8.52 -1.64 4.42
CA TYR A 354 7.81 -2.75 5.06
C TYR A 354 6.59 -3.21 4.27
N THR A 355 6.24 -2.61 3.13
CA THR A 355 5.00 -2.93 2.41
C THR A 355 5.12 -4.19 1.55
N VAL A 356 6.29 -4.44 0.97
CA VAL A 356 6.55 -5.59 0.10
C VAL A 356 7.11 -6.76 0.91
N GLN A 357 6.38 -7.88 0.96
CA GLN A 357 6.80 -9.10 1.67
C GLN A 357 7.47 -10.13 0.76
N ILE A 358 6.95 -10.28 -0.46
CA ILE A 358 7.51 -11.16 -1.49
C ILE A 358 7.65 -10.38 -2.81
N PRO A 359 8.64 -10.70 -3.66
CA PRO A 359 8.79 -10.06 -4.96
C PRO A 359 7.51 -10.19 -5.81
N PRO A 360 7.15 -9.17 -6.62
CA PRO A 360 6.02 -9.28 -7.54
C PRO A 360 6.23 -10.42 -8.55
N SER A 361 5.15 -10.98 -9.08
CA SER A 361 5.24 -12.03 -10.10
C SER A 361 5.96 -11.49 -11.34
N THR A 362 6.93 -12.24 -11.85
CA THR A 362 7.64 -11.95 -13.10
C THR A 362 6.91 -12.52 -14.33
N THR A 363 5.98 -13.46 -14.13
CA THR A 363 5.27 -14.19 -15.20
C THR A 363 4.11 -13.40 -15.80
N TYR A 364 3.51 -12.50 -15.01
CA TYR A 364 2.43 -11.61 -15.43
C TYR A 364 2.74 -10.21 -14.92
N VAL A 365 3.50 -9.46 -15.70
CA VAL A 365 3.70 -8.04 -15.46
C VAL A 365 2.37 -7.35 -15.76
N MET A 366 1.51 -7.24 -14.75
CA MET A 366 0.44 -6.25 -14.80
C MET A 366 1.14 -4.90 -15.01
N PRO A 367 0.74 -4.09 -16.00
CA PRO A 367 1.17 -2.70 -16.03
C PRO A 367 0.71 -2.11 -14.71
N ALA A 368 1.66 -1.85 -13.81
CA ALA A 368 1.37 -1.04 -12.66
C ALA A 368 0.73 0.23 -13.22
N LEU A 369 -0.47 0.58 -12.78
CA LEU A 369 -1.03 1.92 -12.96
C LEU A 369 -0.23 2.97 -12.14
N LYS A 370 1.09 2.79 -12.02
CA LYS A 370 1.99 3.93 -12.01
C LYS A 370 1.76 4.58 -13.37
N ARG A 371 1.04 5.70 -13.40
CA ARG A 371 1.16 6.61 -14.55
C ARG A 371 2.65 6.67 -14.86
N PRO A 372 3.09 6.29 -16.07
CA PRO A 372 4.51 6.25 -16.39
C PRO A 372 5.09 7.59 -15.96
N ILE A 373 6.24 7.60 -15.30
CA ILE A 373 6.92 8.84 -14.93
C ILE A 373 7.13 9.59 -16.23
N LYS A 374 6.25 10.56 -16.52
CA LYS A 374 6.24 11.24 -17.81
C LYS A 374 7.36 12.26 -17.76
N ASN A 375 8.23 12.21 -18.77
CA ASN A 375 9.23 13.24 -18.98
C ASN A 375 8.52 14.62 -18.98
N PRO A 376 9.02 15.65 -18.27
CA PRO A 376 8.39 16.98 -18.23
C PRO A 376 8.08 17.54 -19.63
N VAL A 377 8.94 17.25 -20.61
CA VAL A 377 8.71 17.65 -22.01
C VAL A 377 7.48 16.96 -22.61
N MET A 378 7.29 15.67 -22.31
CA MET A 378 6.15 14.87 -22.78
C MET A 378 4.85 15.31 -22.11
N GLU A 379 4.88 15.55 -20.80
CA GLU A 379 3.72 16.01 -20.03
C GLU A 379 3.26 17.41 -20.45
N LEU A 380 4.20 18.33 -20.65
CA LEU A 380 3.89 19.65 -21.18
C LEU A 380 3.31 19.56 -22.60
N ASN A 381 3.83 18.66 -23.44
CA ASN A 381 3.33 18.45 -24.80
C ASN A 381 1.93 17.78 -24.84
N GLU A 382 1.57 17.00 -23.82
CA GLU A 382 0.20 16.48 -23.65
C GLU A 382 -0.79 17.59 -23.28
N LYS A 383 -0.36 18.56 -22.45
CA LYS A 383 -1.17 19.72 -22.08
C LYS A 383 -1.32 20.71 -23.23
N ARG A 384 -0.24 20.93 -24.00
CA ARG A 384 -0.18 21.84 -25.14
C ARG A 384 0.61 21.18 -26.26
N ARG A 385 -0.06 20.78 -27.34
CA ARG A 385 0.60 20.14 -28.49
C ARG A 385 1.33 21.18 -29.35
N GLY A 386 2.45 20.78 -29.94
CA GLY A 386 3.14 21.58 -30.97
C GLY A 386 4.11 22.63 -30.43
N LEU A 387 4.58 22.48 -29.19
CA LEU A 387 5.54 23.39 -28.57
C LEU A 387 6.92 23.28 -29.22
N LYS A 388 7.56 24.44 -29.46
CA LYS A 388 8.92 24.53 -29.99
C LYS A 388 9.89 24.92 -28.87
N TYR A 389 11.04 24.26 -28.85
CA TYR A 389 12.12 24.54 -27.92
C TYR A 389 13.30 25.14 -28.68
N GLU A 390 13.74 26.32 -28.27
CA GLU A 390 14.82 27.05 -28.90
C GLU A 390 16.07 27.06 -28.01
N LEU A 391 17.24 26.90 -28.61
CA LEU A 391 18.51 26.99 -27.90
C LEU A 391 18.91 28.46 -27.82
N ILE A 392 18.97 29.01 -26.60
CA ILE A 392 19.30 30.42 -26.37
C ILE A 392 20.80 30.62 -26.17
N SER A 393 21.47 29.68 -25.50
CA SER A 393 22.92 29.74 -25.33
C SER A 393 23.56 28.37 -25.18
N GLU A 394 24.75 28.24 -25.76
CA GLU A 394 25.69 27.14 -25.55
C GLU A 394 27.02 27.78 -25.13
N THR A 395 27.45 27.49 -23.90
CA THR A 395 28.67 28.07 -23.31
C THR A 395 29.47 26.98 -22.60
N GLY A 396 30.78 27.18 -22.42
CA GLY A 396 31.66 26.24 -21.71
C GLY A 396 32.48 25.32 -22.62
N GLY A 397 33.62 24.84 -22.09
CA GLY A 397 34.51 23.91 -22.79
C GLY A 397 33.95 22.48 -22.83
N SER A 398 34.60 21.57 -23.57
CA SER A 398 34.09 20.19 -23.78
C SER A 398 33.75 19.41 -22.50
N HIS A 399 34.36 19.74 -21.36
CA HIS A 399 34.13 19.09 -20.07
C HIS A 399 33.15 19.83 -19.13
N ASP A 400 32.68 21.03 -19.49
CA ASP A 400 31.71 21.81 -18.71
C ASP A 400 30.77 22.60 -19.61
N LYS A 401 30.17 21.92 -20.60
CA LYS A 401 29.20 22.54 -21.50
C LYS A 401 27.90 22.83 -20.75
N ARG A 402 27.39 24.05 -20.90
CA ARG A 402 26.10 24.50 -20.39
C ARG A 402 25.21 24.96 -21.54
N PHE A 403 24.00 24.41 -21.57
CA PHE A 403 22.97 24.74 -22.54
C PHE A 403 21.81 25.41 -21.85
N VAL A 404 21.26 26.46 -22.46
CA VAL A 404 20.02 27.12 -22.03
C VAL A 404 18.99 26.94 -23.13
N MET A 405 17.88 26.29 -22.80
CA MET A 405 16.76 26.05 -23.69
C MET A 405 15.57 26.91 -23.26
N GLU A 406 14.85 27.47 -24.22
CA GLU A 406 13.62 28.23 -24.02
C GLU A 406 12.43 27.52 -24.66
N VAL A 407 11.27 27.57 -24.01
CA VAL A 407 9.99 27.18 -24.58
C VAL A 407 8.99 28.30 -24.37
N GLU A 408 8.21 28.63 -25.39
CA GLU A 408 7.10 29.57 -25.29
C GLU A 408 5.78 28.80 -25.19
N VAL A 409 5.04 29.04 -24.09
CA VAL A 409 3.75 28.42 -23.81
C VAL A 409 2.78 29.53 -23.41
N ASP A 410 1.64 29.62 -24.10
CA ASP A 410 0.60 30.62 -23.84
C ASP A 410 1.15 32.08 -23.84
N ASN A 411 2.02 32.41 -24.82
CA ASN A 411 2.74 33.69 -24.96
C ASN A 411 3.67 34.05 -23.78
N VAL A 412 4.04 33.07 -22.96
CA VAL A 412 5.02 33.22 -21.87
C VAL A 412 6.23 32.34 -22.15
N LYS A 413 7.42 32.94 -22.07
CA LYS A 413 8.69 32.24 -22.28
C LYS A 413 9.25 31.67 -20.98
N PHE A 414 9.72 30.43 -21.04
CA PHE A 414 10.28 29.68 -19.93
C PHE A 414 11.65 29.13 -20.29
N GLN A 415 12.61 29.27 -19.40
CA GLN A 415 13.99 28.86 -19.65
C GLN A 415 14.46 27.79 -18.67
N GLY A 416 15.24 26.84 -19.18
CA GLY A 416 15.88 25.79 -18.40
C GLY A 416 17.34 25.64 -18.81
N SER A 417 18.21 25.37 -17.83
CA SER A 417 19.64 25.17 -18.07
C SER A 417 20.08 23.75 -17.70
N GLY A 418 21.08 23.22 -18.40
CA GLY A 418 21.58 21.87 -18.15
C GLY A 418 22.93 21.60 -18.82
N SER A 419 23.56 20.49 -18.41
CA SER A 419 24.83 20.02 -18.98
C SER A 419 24.71 19.46 -20.41
N ASN A 420 23.47 19.25 -20.88
CA ASN A 420 23.16 18.89 -22.25
C ASN A 420 21.79 19.48 -22.66
N LYS A 421 21.53 19.56 -23.97
CA LYS A 421 20.27 20.09 -24.53
C LYS A 421 19.02 19.35 -24.02
N LYS A 422 19.12 18.05 -23.73
CA LYS A 422 17.99 17.23 -23.24
C LYS A 422 17.57 17.63 -21.82
N VAL A 423 18.54 17.82 -20.92
CA VAL A 423 18.30 18.26 -19.54
C VAL A 423 17.82 19.70 -19.50
N ALA A 424 18.42 20.59 -20.30
CA ALA A 424 17.98 21.97 -20.43
C ALA A 424 16.52 22.08 -20.93
N LYS A 425 16.12 21.25 -21.91
CA LYS A 425 14.71 21.15 -22.37
C LYS A 425 13.76 20.68 -21.27
N ALA A 426 14.15 19.66 -20.51
CA ALA A 426 13.33 19.15 -19.41
C ALA A 426 13.11 20.22 -18.33
N TYR A 427 14.14 21.01 -18.01
CA TYR A 427 14.02 22.12 -17.06
C TYR A 427 13.15 23.27 -17.57
N ALA A 428 13.24 23.61 -18.85
CA ALA A 428 12.39 24.63 -19.45
C ALA A 428 10.91 24.19 -19.41
N ALA A 429 10.66 22.91 -19.66
CA ALA A 429 9.33 22.32 -19.58
C ALA A 429 8.78 22.27 -18.14
N LEU A 430 9.63 21.93 -17.17
CA LEU A 430 9.28 21.92 -15.75
C LEU A 430 8.86 23.32 -15.26
N ALA A 431 9.63 24.35 -15.62
CA ALA A 431 9.31 25.73 -15.25
C ALA A 431 7.96 26.22 -15.83
N ALA A 432 7.63 25.78 -17.06
CA ALA A 432 6.32 26.04 -17.66
C ALA A 432 5.20 25.28 -16.94
N LEU A 433 5.43 24.00 -16.60
CA LEU A 433 4.46 23.16 -15.89
C LEU A 433 4.12 23.71 -14.51
N GLU A 434 5.12 24.09 -13.71
CA GLU A 434 4.94 24.65 -12.37
C GLU A 434 4.18 25.98 -12.37
N LYS A 435 4.43 26.85 -13.37
CA LYS A 435 3.84 28.19 -13.40
C LYS A 435 2.44 28.21 -14.03
N LEU A 436 2.20 27.39 -15.05
CA LEU A 436 0.94 27.41 -15.80
C LEU A 436 -0.09 26.40 -15.30
N PHE A 437 0.31 25.38 -14.54
CA PHE A 437 -0.58 24.30 -14.08
C PHE A 437 -0.45 24.10 -12.55
N PRO A 438 -1.31 24.74 -11.73
CA PRO A 438 -1.24 24.69 -10.27
C PRO A 438 -1.28 23.27 -9.68
N ASP A 439 -1.97 22.34 -10.34
CA ASP A 439 -2.11 20.94 -9.92
C ASP A 439 -0.82 20.11 -10.09
N TYR A 440 0.18 20.64 -10.79
CA TYR A 440 1.45 19.95 -11.04
C TYR A 440 2.28 19.73 -9.76
N THR A 441 2.08 20.56 -8.74
CA THR A 441 2.97 20.66 -7.56
C THR A 441 2.69 19.67 -6.42
N THR A 442 1.66 18.81 -6.49
CA THR A 442 1.28 17.95 -5.34
C THR A 442 1.99 16.57 -5.30
N TYR A 443 2.66 16.12 -6.38
CA TYR A 443 3.16 14.73 -6.45
C TYR A 443 4.65 14.53 -6.79
N ASN A 444 5.40 15.56 -7.21
CA ASN A 444 6.71 15.34 -7.86
C ASN A 444 7.94 15.98 -7.20
N GLN A 445 7.82 16.67 -6.05
CA GLN A 445 8.98 17.37 -5.44
C GLN A 445 10.15 16.47 -5.02
N ASN A 446 9.94 15.17 -4.78
CA ASN A 446 10.98 14.26 -4.29
C ASN A 446 11.60 13.33 -5.35
N GLN A 447 11.30 13.49 -6.65
CA GLN A 447 11.75 12.52 -7.67
C GLN A 447 12.68 13.08 -8.78
N TYR A 448 13.05 14.36 -8.75
CA TYR A 448 14.04 14.96 -9.68
C TYR A 448 15.32 15.46 -8.98
N SER A 449 15.59 15.00 -7.75
CA SER A 449 16.81 15.37 -7.00
C SER A 449 18.11 14.91 -7.69
N ASN A 450 18.04 14.03 -8.69
CA ASN A 450 19.18 13.58 -9.51
C ASN A 450 19.62 14.58 -10.60
N TYR A 451 18.90 15.69 -10.79
CA TYR A 451 19.28 16.73 -11.75
C TYR A 451 19.71 18.04 -11.10
N GLY A 452 19.92 18.07 -9.78
CA GLY A 452 20.23 19.29 -9.02
C GLY A 452 21.40 20.11 -9.59
N PRO A 453 21.43 21.44 -9.37
CA PRO A 453 22.47 22.30 -9.90
C PRO A 453 23.85 21.87 -9.39
N PRO A 454 24.92 21.96 -10.21
CA PRO A 454 26.25 21.56 -9.78
C PRO A 454 26.69 22.39 -8.56
N GLN A 455 26.99 21.69 -7.46
CA GLN A 455 27.63 22.27 -6.29
C GLN A 455 28.98 22.85 -6.70
N LYS A 456 29.26 24.08 -6.26
CA LYS A 456 30.60 24.66 -6.35
C LYS A 456 31.60 23.71 -5.67
N GLN A 457 32.42 23.03 -6.46
CA GLN A 457 33.56 22.27 -5.94
C GLN A 457 34.50 23.23 -5.23
N LYS A 458 34.68 23.04 -3.92
CA LYS A 458 35.90 23.48 -3.24
C LYS A 458 37.03 22.63 -3.79
N GLY A 459 37.85 23.22 -4.67
CA GLY A 459 39.07 22.59 -5.16
C GLY A 459 40.02 22.30 -4.00
N GLY A 460 40.27 21.02 -3.75
CA GLY A 460 41.37 20.57 -2.92
C GLY A 460 42.60 20.41 -3.80
N TYR A 461 43.57 21.33 -3.68
CA TYR A 461 44.93 21.09 -4.13
C TYR A 461 45.74 20.50 -2.97
N ASN A 462 46.37 19.37 -3.26
CA ASN A 462 47.31 18.70 -2.38
C ASN A 462 48.71 19.18 -2.77
N GLN A 463 49.50 19.76 -1.85
CA GLN A 463 50.94 19.80 -2.00
C GLN A 463 51.69 19.98 -0.68
N GLY A 464 52.65 19.06 -0.53
CA GLY A 464 53.99 19.14 0.08
C GLY A 464 54.35 20.16 1.16
N ALA A 465 55.20 19.65 2.05
CA ALA A 465 55.88 20.28 3.18
C ALA A 465 56.71 21.56 2.88
N GLN A 466 57.04 22.21 4.00
CA GLN A 466 58.13 23.17 4.32
C GLN A 466 57.78 24.66 4.40
N GLY A 467 57.84 25.16 5.65
CA GLY A 467 58.72 26.25 6.06
C GLY A 467 58.28 27.70 5.78
N GLY A 468 58.36 28.55 6.81
CA GLY A 468 58.62 29.98 6.59
C GLY A 468 57.74 30.96 7.37
N SER A 469 58.39 31.69 8.26
CA SER A 469 57.93 32.81 9.09
C SER A 469 57.34 34.00 8.32
N GLY A 470 56.53 34.82 9.01
CA GLY A 470 56.64 36.28 8.93
C GLY A 470 55.41 37.08 8.49
N GLY A 471 54.87 37.89 9.41
CA GLY A 471 54.74 39.35 9.24
C GLY A 471 53.54 39.95 8.49
N GLY A 472 52.65 40.60 9.26
CA GLY A 472 51.92 41.87 8.94
C GLY A 472 51.01 41.92 7.70
N SER A 473 50.16 42.91 7.46
CA SER A 473 49.52 43.98 8.24
C SER A 473 48.55 44.69 7.27
N TYR A 474 47.53 45.40 7.79
CA TYR A 474 46.72 46.47 7.16
C TYR A 474 45.64 46.06 6.12
N ASN A 475 44.34 46.18 6.49
CA ASN A 475 43.42 47.34 6.37
C ASN A 475 42.74 47.44 4.98
N TYR A 476 41.40 47.40 4.93
CA TYR A 476 40.56 48.61 4.84
C TYR A 476 39.05 48.29 5.00
N SER A 477 38.35 49.31 5.44
CA SER A 477 37.01 49.44 6.03
C SER A 477 35.80 49.39 5.09
N ASN A 478 34.62 49.03 5.62
CA ASN A 478 33.47 49.93 5.92
C ASN A 478 32.26 49.05 6.34
N SER A 479 31.84 49.07 7.61
CA SER A 479 30.85 49.98 8.23
C SER A 479 29.43 49.86 7.65
N TYR A 480 28.51 49.29 8.43
CA TYR A 480 27.36 50.00 9.00
C TYR A 480 26.74 49.15 10.13
N THR A 481 26.65 49.78 11.29
CA THR A 481 26.22 49.27 12.60
C THR A 481 24.72 49.47 12.82
N GLY A 482 24.13 48.62 13.67
CA GLY A 482 22.87 48.89 14.36
C GLY A 482 22.56 47.80 15.39
N ASN A 483 23.08 47.98 16.60
CA ASN A 483 22.94 47.10 17.78
C ASN A 483 22.39 47.95 18.94
N TYR A 484 21.50 47.42 19.77
CA TYR A 484 21.40 47.73 21.21
C TYR A 484 20.72 46.57 21.97
N ASN A 485 21.54 45.75 22.66
CA ASN A 485 21.56 45.46 24.12
C ASN A 485 20.41 46.01 24.99
N GLN A 486 20.02 45.50 26.17
CA GLN A 486 20.42 44.43 27.12
C GLN A 486 19.32 44.40 28.21
N GLY A 487 19.14 43.29 28.94
CA GLY A 487 18.19 43.19 30.07
C GLY A 487 18.72 43.72 31.41
N PRO A 488 17.91 43.63 32.49
CA PRO A 488 18.42 43.51 33.87
C PRO A 488 17.73 42.38 34.70
N PRO A 489 18.20 42.10 35.94
CA PRO A 489 18.09 40.78 36.58
C PRO A 489 17.13 40.68 37.80
N GLY A 490 16.70 39.43 38.07
CA GLY A 490 16.45 38.78 39.38
C GLY A 490 15.60 39.45 40.48
N GLN A 491 14.47 38.82 40.85
CA GLN A 491 13.94 38.78 42.22
C GLN A 491 13.22 37.44 42.52
N ASN A 492 13.52 36.86 43.68
CA ASN A 492 12.79 35.79 44.36
C ASN A 492 11.45 36.32 44.91
N TYR A 493 10.41 35.46 44.97
CA TYR A 493 9.53 35.15 46.13
C TYR A 493 8.08 34.75 45.75
N SER A 494 7.58 33.78 46.52
CA SER A 494 6.16 33.53 46.90
C SER A 494 5.29 32.67 45.98
N GLY A 495 4.99 31.45 46.45
CA GLY A 495 3.99 30.54 45.88
C GLY A 495 2.54 30.97 46.15
N PRO A 496 1.55 30.29 45.55
CA PRO A 496 0.14 30.56 45.78
C PRO A 496 -0.41 29.76 46.98
N PRO A 497 -1.30 30.34 47.82
CA PRO A 497 -1.83 29.67 48.99
C PRO A 497 -2.94 28.68 48.65
N SER A 498 -3.00 27.63 49.47
CA SER A 498 -4.07 26.64 49.56
C SER A 498 -5.20 27.17 50.46
N ASN A 499 -6.40 26.61 50.25
CA ASN A 499 -7.63 26.69 51.06
C ASN A 499 -8.63 27.81 50.74
N PHE A 500 -9.74 27.41 50.11
CA PHE A 500 -11.07 27.93 50.41
C PHE A 500 -12.08 26.77 50.45
N GLN A 501 -12.73 26.59 51.59
CA GLN A 501 -13.79 25.60 51.87
C GLN A 501 -15.18 26.23 51.62
N PRO A 502 -16.24 25.42 51.43
CA PRO A 502 -17.52 25.86 50.87
C PRO A 502 -18.51 26.32 51.96
N PRO A 503 -19.57 27.06 51.62
CA PRO A 503 -20.68 27.30 52.53
C PRO A 503 -21.79 26.23 52.40
N GLN A 504 -22.09 25.57 53.52
CA GLN A 504 -23.45 25.11 53.89
C GLN A 504 -24.30 26.34 54.24
N GLY A 505 -25.63 26.41 54.15
CA GLY A 505 -26.68 25.44 53.87
C GLY A 505 -28.06 26.08 54.13
N GLY A 506 -29.12 25.36 53.78
CA GLY A 506 -30.54 25.66 54.06
C GLY A 506 -31.45 25.35 52.87
N THR A 507 -32.59 24.67 52.94
CA THR A 507 -33.26 23.77 53.90
C THR A 507 -34.52 23.23 53.19
N GLY A 508 -34.89 21.97 53.43
CA GLY A 508 -36.23 21.40 53.14
C GLY A 508 -36.30 20.49 51.90
N GLY A 509 -36.71 19.22 51.93
CA GLY A 509 -37.26 18.38 52.98
C GLY A 509 -38.07 17.22 52.36
N TYR A 510 -37.82 16.00 52.83
CA TYR A 510 -38.66 14.77 52.80
C TYR A 510 -39.00 14.14 51.42
N GLY A 511 -38.98 12.81 51.20
CA GLY A 511 -38.96 11.69 52.14
C GLY A 511 -38.37 10.39 51.55
N ARG A 512 -38.01 9.51 52.49
CA ARG A 512 -37.58 8.12 52.33
C ARG A 512 -38.76 7.24 51.87
N ASN A 513 -38.44 6.24 51.06
CA ASN A 513 -38.92 4.87 51.32
C ASN A 513 -37.79 3.90 50.99
N THR A 514 -37.31 3.24 52.04
CA THR A 514 -36.54 1.99 51.99
C THR A 514 -37.54 0.86 52.07
N ASP A 515 -37.40 -0.17 51.24
CA ASP A 515 -37.52 -1.56 51.72
C ASP A 515 -37.07 -2.61 50.69
N HIS A 516 -36.18 -3.48 51.19
CA HIS A 516 -36.11 -4.93 50.99
C HIS A 516 -35.57 -5.58 49.69
N ASN A 517 -34.31 -6.01 49.84
CA ASN A 517 -33.87 -7.42 49.96
C ASN A 517 -33.34 -8.17 48.71
N MET A 518 -32.13 -8.70 48.90
CA MET A 518 -31.41 -9.69 48.10
C MET A 518 -32.16 -11.02 48.04
N SER A 519 -32.04 -11.73 46.90
CA SER A 519 -31.69 -13.15 46.93
C SER A 519 -31.20 -13.65 45.57
N TYR A 520 -29.95 -14.12 45.58
CA TYR A 520 -29.35 -15.00 44.58
C TYR A 520 -30.16 -16.29 44.44
N ARG A 521 -30.33 -16.80 43.21
CA ARG A 521 -30.47 -18.24 42.95
C ARG A 521 -29.71 -18.65 41.70
N TYR A 522 -28.75 -19.55 41.93
CA TYR A 522 -28.20 -20.47 40.95
C TYR A 522 -29.31 -21.31 40.33
N ARG A 523 -29.32 -21.41 39.00
CA ARG A 523 -29.30 -22.68 38.26
C ARG A 523 -28.80 -22.44 36.85
#